data_AF-A0A6M0SW82-F1
#
_entry.id   AF-A0A6M0SW82-F1
#
_cell.length_a   1.000
_cell.length_b   1.000
_cell.length_c   1.000
_cell.angle_alpha   90.00
_cell.angle_beta   90.00
_cell.angle_gamma   90.00
#
_symmetry.space_group_name_H-M   'P 1'
#
loop_
_entity.id
_entity.type
_entity.pdbx_description
1 polymer ?
#
loop_
_entity_poly.entity_id
_entity_poly.type
_entity_poly.pdbx_seq_one_letter_code
_entity_poly.pdbx_strand_id
1 'polypeptide(L)' 'MKNFKMKIGRILACLALMVTAYNVNAACIFLVHQPKMPEGSEKLRKF' A
#
# COMPACT_ATOMS: atom_id res chain seq x y z
N MET A 1 -6.52 -16.66 -21.39
CA MET A 1 -7.08 -16.21 -20.08
C MET A 1 -6.05 -16.10 -18.95
N LYS A 2 -5.09 -17.04 -18.80
CA LYS A 2 -4.06 -16.99 -17.72
C LYS A 2 -3.26 -15.66 -17.70
N ASN A 3 -2.89 -15.15 -18.87
CA ASN A 3 -2.07 -13.93 -19.00
C ASN A 3 -2.82 -12.65 -18.61
N PHE A 4 -4.14 -12.59 -18.81
CA PHE A 4 -4.94 -11.43 -18.44
C PHE A 4 -5.11 -11.32 -16.91
N LYS A 5 -5.39 -12.45 -16.25
CA LYS A 5 -5.45 -12.53 -14.78
C LYS A 5 -4.11 -12.12 -14.15
N MET A 6 -2.99 -12.57 -14.72
CA MET A 6 -1.65 -12.15 -14.26
C MET A 6 -1.38 -10.66 -14.47
N LYS A 7 -1.83 -10.08 -15.59
CA LYS A 7 -1.65 -8.64 -15.88
C LYS A 7 -2.45 -7.77 -14.91
N ILE A 8 -3.71 -8.13 -14.63
CA ILE A 8 -4.53 -7.43 -13.63
C ILE A 8 -3.95 -7.61 -12.23
N GLY A 9 -3.54 -8.83 -11.86
CA GLY A 9 -2.93 -9.10 -10.56
C GLY A 9 -1.68 -8.26 -10.32
N ARG A 10 -0.84 -8.08 -11.36
CA ARG A 10 0.34 -7.21 -11.29
C ARG A 10 -0.03 -5.74 -11.08
N ILE A 11 -1.03 -5.24 -11.81
CA ILE A 11 -1.50 -3.85 -11.65
C ILE A 11 -2.06 -3.63 -10.24
N LEU A 12 -2.88 -4.56 -9.76
CA LEU A 12 -3.47 -4.49 -8.43
C LEU A 12 -2.40 -4.54 -7.33
N ALA A 13 -1.39 -5.39 -7.47
CA ALA A 13 -0.25 -5.46 -6.55
C ALA A 13 0.54 -4.14 -6.53
N CYS A 14 0.82 -3.54 -7.70
CA CYS A 14 1.48 -2.24 -7.77
C CYS A 14 0.64 -1.14 -7.10
N LEU A 15 -0.67 -1.11 -7.35
CA LEU A 15 -1.58 -0.13 -6.75
C LEU A 15 -1.62 -0.27 -5.21
N ALA A 16 -1.71 -1.51 -4.71
CA ALA A 16 -1.68 -1.78 -3.28
C ALA A 16 -0.40 -1.26 -2.61
N LEU A 17 0.76 -1.46 -3.26
CA LEU A 17 2.03 -0.91 -2.77
C LEU A 17 2.05 0.62 -2.79
N MET A 18 1.51 1.27 -3.82
CA MET A 18 1.44 2.72 -3.91
C MET A 18 0.53 3.32 -2.81
N VAL A 19 -0.65 2.74 -2.59
CA VAL A 19 -1.57 3.18 -1.54
C VAL A 19 -0.94 2.98 -0.15
N THR A 20 -0.30 1.83 0.07
CA THR A 20 0.39 1.56 1.34
C THR A 20 1.52 2.56 1.57
N ALA A 21 2.35 2.81 0.56
CA ALA A 21 3.41 3.81 0.63
C ALA A 21 2.85 5.22 0.91
N TYR A 22 1.75 5.61 0.27
CA TYR A 22 1.11 6.90 0.53
C TYR A 22 0.66 6.99 1.99
N ASN A 23 -0.02 5.96 2.51
CA ASN A 23 -0.55 5.95 3.87
C ASN A 23 0.55 6.02 4.94
N VAL A 24 1.63 5.22 4.81
CA VAL A 24 2.73 5.26 5.80
C VAL A 24 3.54 6.56 5.76
N ASN A 25 3.45 7.32 4.67
CA ASN A 25 4.16 8.59 4.49
C ASN A 25 3.27 9.83 4.68
N ALA A 26 1.95 9.67 4.80
CA ALA A 26 1.04 10.77 4.99
C ALA A 26 0.97 11.16 6.47
N ALA A 27 1.22 12.43 6.78
CA ALA A 27 0.96 13.00 8.10
C ALA A 27 -0.54 13.34 8.23
N CYS A 28 -1.41 12.33 8.28
CA CYS A 28 -2.86 12.57 8.28
C CYS A 28 -3.43 12.60 9.70
N ILE A 29 -3.82 13.79 10.17
CA ILE A 29 -4.50 14.00 11.48
C ILE A 29 -5.86 13.28 11.54
N PHE A 30 -6.49 13.02 10.39
CA PHE A 30 -7.78 12.33 10.31
C PHE A 30 -7.69 10.81 10.54
N LEU A 31 -6.48 10.24 10.53
CA LEU A 31 -6.22 8.81 10.64
C LEU A 31 -5.44 8.47 11.92
N VAL A 32 -5.46 9.35 12.93
CA VAL A 32 -4.77 9.13 14.22
C VAL A 32 -5.25 7.88 14.95
N HIS A 33 -6.47 7.40 14.66
CA HIS A 33 -7.00 6.12 15.16
C HIS A 33 -6.91 4.97 14.16
N GLN A 34 -6.00 5.05 13.16
CA GLN A 34 -5.82 3.91 12.26
C GLN A 34 -5.39 2.66 13.04
N PRO A 35 -5.90 1.48 12.65
CA PRO A 35 -5.37 0.23 13.14
C PRO A 35 -3.88 0.15 12.83
N LYS A 36 -3.16 -0.67 13.61
CA LYS A 36 -1.73 -0.92 13.38
C LYS A 36 -1.52 -1.33 11.91
N MET A 37 -0.61 -0.63 11.23
CA MET A 37 -0.29 -0.90 9.84
C MET A 37 0.27 -2.34 9.68
N PRO A 38 0.11 -2.96 8.49
CA PRO A 38 0.63 -4.30 8.24
C PRO A 38 2.15 -4.39 8.50
N GLU A 39 2.60 -5.54 9.00
CA GLU A 39 4.03 -5.81 9.19
C GLU A 39 4.79 -5.71 7.86
N GLY A 40 5.94 -5.05 7.85
CA GLY A 40 6.75 -4.82 6.64
C GLY A 40 6.43 -3.51 5.91
N SER A 41 5.30 -2.86 6.23
CA SER A 41 4.92 -1.58 5.60
C SER A 41 5.84 -0.41 5.97
N GLU A 42 6.54 -0.51 7.10
CA GLU A 42 7.54 0.47 7.55
C GLU A 42 8.70 0.63 6.56
N LYS A 43 8.97 -0.38 5.73
CA LYS A 43 9.99 -0.33 4.67
C LYS A 43 9.65 0.62 3.53
N LEU A 44 8.36 0.99 3.41
CA LEU A 44 7.88 1.96 2.42
C LEU A 44 7.89 3.40 2.98
N ARG A 45 8.22 3.58 4.27
CA ARG A 45 8.35 4.90 4.92
C ARG A 45 9.63 5.59 4.44
N LYS A 46 9.55 6.88 4.14
CA LYS A 46 10.65 7.70 3.59
C LYS A 46 11.43 8.50 4.63
N PHE A 47 10.91 8.58 5.84
CA PHE A 47 11.45 9.28 7.00
C PHE A 47 11.52 8.29 8.17
#